data_AF-A0A2X0LI68-F1
#
_entry.id   AF-A0A2X0LI68-F1
#
_cell.length_a   1.000
_cell.length_b   1.000
_cell.length_c   1.000
_cell.angle_alpha   90.00
_cell.angle_beta   90.00
_cell.angle_gamma   90.00
#
_symmetry.space_group_name_H-M   'P 1'
#
loop_
_entity.id
_entity.type
_entity.pdbx_description
1 polymer ?
#
loop_
_entity_poly.entity_id
_entity_poly.type
_entity_poly.pdbx_seq_one_letter_code
_entity_poly.pdbx_strand_id
1 'polypeptide(L)'
;MTKAVGQWGNVSPRVNVDKASARLSEQMLARFKRDAPISLIMRLTQFATLTLFIQLSANLTGVPVESINIVSFLYLITRFLYNPIYIYGTSAKIALLRSLLWGTGQIASLWLLKRSADRWAKDSRRLK
;
A
#
# COMPACT_ATOMS: atom_id res chain seq x y z
N MET A 1 -23.33 -33.23 -10.05
CA MET A 1 -23.86 -31.88 -9.70
C MET A 1 -22.76 -30.85 -9.88
N THR A 2 -22.77 -30.11 -10.99
CA THR A 2 -21.85 -28.99 -11.26
C THR A 2 -22.34 -27.77 -10.50
N LYS A 3 -21.59 -27.30 -9.49
CA LYS A 3 -21.87 -25.99 -8.87
C LYS A 3 -21.66 -24.92 -9.92
N ALA A 4 -22.74 -24.30 -10.40
CA ALA A 4 -22.67 -23.13 -11.26
C ALA A 4 -21.95 -22.01 -10.51
N VAL A 5 -20.72 -21.69 -10.92
CA VAL A 5 -19.96 -20.57 -10.38
C VAL A 5 -20.66 -19.29 -10.87
N GLY A 6 -20.97 -18.41 -9.91
CA GLY A 6 -21.98 -17.35 -10.04
C GLY A 6 -21.76 -16.33 -11.17
N GLN A 7 -22.85 -15.88 -11.76
CA GLN A 7 -22.92 -14.75 -12.68
C GLN A 7 -22.63 -13.44 -11.93
N TRP A 8 -21.36 -13.06 -11.86
CA TRP A 8 -20.92 -11.79 -11.29
C TRP A 8 -21.13 -10.66 -12.30
N GLY A 9 -21.85 -9.61 -11.90
CA GLY A 9 -22.13 -8.47 -12.78
C GLY A 9 -21.01 -7.43 -12.70
N ASN A 10 -20.30 -7.18 -13.79
CA ASN A 10 -19.22 -6.19 -13.82
C ASN A 10 -19.71 -4.74 -14.02
N VAL A 11 -20.97 -4.55 -14.43
CA VAL A 11 -21.59 -3.23 -14.67
C VAL A 11 -21.91 -2.51 -13.35
N SER A 12 -22.23 -3.25 -12.29
CA SER A 12 -22.42 -2.71 -10.95
C SER A 12 -21.82 -3.67 -9.91
N PRO A 13 -20.48 -3.62 -9.71
CA PRO A 13 -19.78 -4.58 -8.87
C PRO A 13 -20.16 -4.47 -7.38
N ARG A 14 -20.85 -3.39 -6.97
CA ARG A 14 -21.40 -3.26 -5.60
C ARG A 14 -22.51 -4.27 -5.32
N VAL A 15 -23.31 -4.62 -6.32
CA VAL A 15 -24.36 -5.64 -6.19
C VAL A 15 -23.78 -7.04 -5.94
N ASN A 16 -22.56 -7.29 -6.41
CA ASN A 16 -21.83 -8.53 -6.11
C ASN A 16 -21.41 -8.60 -4.64
N VAL A 17 -21.01 -7.45 -4.07
CA VAL A 17 -20.69 -7.33 -2.63
C VAL A 17 -21.94 -7.58 -1.78
N ASP A 18 -23.09 -7.04 -2.19
CA ASP A 18 -24.36 -7.26 -1.48
C ASP A 18 -24.80 -8.73 -1.51
N LYS A 19 -24.73 -9.37 -2.69
CA LYS A 19 -25.02 -10.81 -2.85
C LYS A 19 -24.07 -11.71 -2.05
N ALA A 20 -22.79 -11.35 -2.00
CA ALA A 20 -21.81 -12.06 -1.18
C ALA A 20 -22.09 -11.86 0.31
N SER A 21 -22.47 -10.64 0.72
CA SER A 21 -22.73 -10.29 2.12
C SER A 21 -23.89 -11.05 2.75
N ALA A 22 -24.94 -11.34 1.96
CA ALA A 22 -26.13 -12.07 2.41
C ALA A 22 -25.84 -13.52 2.82
N ARG A 23 -24.65 -14.07 2.49
CA ARG A 23 -24.24 -15.45 2.79
C ARG A 23 -23.13 -15.55 3.83
N LEU A 24 -22.70 -14.42 4.42
CA LEU A 24 -21.58 -14.38 5.35
C LEU A 24 -22.08 -14.13 6.78
N SER A 25 -21.43 -14.76 7.77
CA SER A 25 -21.59 -14.34 9.17
C SER A 25 -21.13 -12.89 9.34
N GLU A 26 -21.60 -12.19 10.37
CA GLU A 26 -21.18 -10.79 10.63
C GLU A 26 -19.66 -10.62 10.66
N GLN A 27 -18.95 -11.58 11.25
CA GLN A 27 -17.49 -11.56 11.31
C GLN A 27 -16.85 -11.72 9.92
N MET A 28 -17.37 -12.62 9.09
CA MET A 28 -16.90 -12.79 7.71
C MET A 28 -17.26 -11.60 6.84
N LEU A 29 -18.44 -11.01 7.03
CA LEU A 29 -18.86 -9.80 6.34
C LEU A 29 -17.99 -8.60 6.71
N ALA A 30 -17.64 -8.44 7.98
CA ALA A 30 -16.72 -7.39 8.43
C ALA A 30 -15.32 -7.52 7.80
N ARG A 31 -14.81 -8.76 7.68
CA ARG A 31 -13.55 -9.03 6.97
C ARG A 31 -13.68 -8.77 5.47
N PHE A 32 -14.76 -9.24 4.86
CA PHE A 32 -15.05 -9.02 3.45
C PHE A 32 -15.15 -7.53 3.12
N LYS A 33 -15.85 -6.71 3.92
CA LYS A 33 -15.90 -5.25 3.72
C LYS A 33 -14.53 -4.57 3.83
N ARG A 34 -13.60 -5.12 4.63
CA ARG A 34 -12.23 -4.60 4.73
C ARG A 34 -11.39 -5.01 3.51
N ASP A 35 -11.59 -6.19 2.96
CA ASP A 35 -10.78 -6.77 1.88
C ASP A 35 -11.35 -6.52 0.45
N ALA A 36 -12.66 -6.50 0.29
CA ALA A 36 -13.39 -6.34 -0.97
C ALA A 36 -13.12 -5.03 -1.76
N PRO A 37 -12.86 -3.86 -1.16
CA PRO A 37 -12.71 -2.64 -1.97
C PRO A 37 -11.39 -2.58 -2.75
N ILE A 38 -10.36 -3.33 -2.36
CA ILE A 38 -9.04 -3.32 -3.01
C ILE A 38 -8.43 -4.72 -2.86
N SER A 39 -8.14 -5.42 -3.96
CA SER A 39 -7.45 -6.72 -3.88
C SER A 39 -6.10 -6.58 -3.16
N LEU A 40 -5.60 -7.65 -2.52
CA LEU A 40 -4.30 -7.63 -1.85
C LEU A 40 -3.19 -7.09 -2.76
N ILE A 41 -3.17 -7.50 -4.02
CA ILE A 41 -2.24 -7.02 -5.05
C ILE A 41 -2.40 -5.52 -5.24
N MET A 42 -3.63 -5.04 -5.35
CA MET A 42 -3.90 -3.62 -5.56
C MET A 42 -3.60 -2.78 -4.31
N ARG A 43 -3.62 -3.32 -3.09
CA ARG A 43 -3.13 -2.64 -1.88
C ARG A 43 -1.61 -2.57 -1.83
N LEU A 44 -0.94 -3.60 -2.34
CA LEU A 44 0.51 -3.61 -2.50
C LEU A 44 0.95 -2.60 -3.57
N THR A 45 0.18 -2.41 -4.65
CA THR A 45 0.56 -1.58 -5.80
C THR A 45 -0.02 -0.16 -5.82
N GLN A 46 -1.24 0.10 -5.34
CA GLN A 46 -1.81 1.47 -5.33
C GLN A 46 -1.01 2.44 -4.48
N PHE A 47 -0.46 1.97 -3.36
CA PHE A 47 0.43 2.79 -2.54
C PHE A 47 1.88 2.79 -3.06
N ALA A 48 2.25 1.80 -3.88
CA ALA A 48 3.58 1.73 -4.47
C ALA A 48 3.78 2.74 -5.60
N THR A 49 2.75 3.31 -6.21
CA THR A 49 2.93 4.28 -7.31
C THR A 49 3.81 5.44 -6.88
N LEU A 50 3.47 6.15 -5.81
CA LEU A 50 4.28 7.28 -5.34
C LEU A 50 5.69 6.83 -4.89
N THR A 51 5.77 5.76 -4.12
CA THR A 51 7.05 5.29 -3.57
C THR A 51 8.00 4.86 -4.70
N LEU A 52 7.54 4.07 -5.68
CA LEU A 52 8.34 3.66 -6.85
C LEU A 52 8.88 4.86 -7.63
N PHE A 53 8.06 5.89 -7.88
CA PHE A 53 8.52 7.12 -8.52
C PHE A 53 9.57 7.87 -7.68
N ILE A 54 9.47 7.82 -6.35
CA ILE A 54 10.49 8.37 -5.45
C ILE A 54 11.79 7.56 -5.54
N GLN A 55 11.75 6.23 -5.57
CA GLN A 55 12.96 5.42 -5.77
C GLN A 55 13.63 5.72 -7.11
N LEU A 56 12.84 5.82 -8.18
CA LEU A 56 13.34 6.21 -9.51
C LEU A 56 13.99 7.60 -9.46
N SER A 57 13.33 8.58 -8.84
CA SER A 57 13.88 9.93 -8.68
C SER A 57 15.18 9.94 -7.88
N ALA A 58 15.28 9.13 -6.81
CA ALA A 58 16.48 9.01 -6.00
C ALA A 58 17.63 8.37 -6.78
N ASN A 59 17.34 7.38 -7.63
CA ASN A 59 18.30 6.77 -8.51
C ASN A 59 18.84 7.78 -9.53
N LEU A 60 17.94 8.51 -10.21
CA LEU A 60 18.28 9.52 -11.23
C LEU A 60 19.08 10.70 -10.67
N THR A 61 18.87 11.05 -9.40
CA THR A 61 19.55 12.19 -8.74
C THR A 61 20.83 11.78 -7.99
N GLY A 62 21.27 10.52 -8.11
CA GLY A 62 22.52 10.06 -7.49
C GLY A 62 22.47 10.01 -5.96
N VAL A 63 21.31 9.73 -5.37
CA VAL A 63 21.23 9.35 -3.95
C VAL A 63 21.96 8.01 -3.77
N PRO A 64 22.75 7.82 -2.69
CA PRO A 64 23.47 6.56 -2.46
C PRO A 64 22.53 5.34 -2.50
N VAL A 65 22.94 4.29 -3.23
CA VAL A 65 22.14 3.07 -3.43
C VAL A 65 21.74 2.41 -2.11
N GLU A 66 22.62 2.48 -1.10
CA GLU A 66 22.34 1.96 0.24
C GLU A 66 21.11 2.64 0.87
N SER A 67 21.00 3.97 0.76
CA SER A 67 19.83 4.72 1.25
C SER A 67 18.55 4.34 0.51
N ILE A 68 18.64 4.14 -0.80
CA ILE A 68 17.51 3.70 -1.64
C ILE A 68 17.06 2.30 -1.20
N ASN A 69 17.99 1.37 -1.00
CA ASN A 69 17.71 0.00 -0.62
C ASN A 69 17.10 -0.11 0.78
N ILE A 70 17.64 0.63 1.76
CA ILE A 70 17.10 0.67 3.12
C ILE A 70 15.65 1.16 3.12
N VAL A 71 15.37 2.27 2.43
CA VAL A 71 14.01 2.83 2.35
C VAL A 71 13.07 1.89 1.61
N SER A 72 13.54 1.26 0.52
CA SER A 72 12.74 0.30 -0.26
C SER A 72 12.39 -0.93 0.56
N PHE A 73 13.36 -1.49 1.29
CA PHE A 73 13.16 -2.62 2.17
C PHE A 73 12.21 -2.27 3.33
N LEU A 74 12.42 -1.13 3.99
CA LEU A 74 11.54 -0.66 5.06
C LEU A 74 10.10 -0.46 4.58
N TYR A 75 9.92 0.12 3.39
CA TYR A 75 8.60 0.28 2.78
C TYR A 75 7.94 -1.08 2.52
N LEU A 76 8.69 -2.04 1.96
CA LEU A 76 8.17 -3.38 1.67
C LEU A 76 7.76 -4.11 2.96
N ILE A 77 8.60 -4.12 3.99
CA ILE A 77 8.31 -4.77 5.27
C ILE A 77 7.12 -4.11 5.97
N THR A 78 7.06 -2.78 6.03
CA THR A 78 5.94 -2.08 6.67
C THR A 78 4.61 -2.36 5.96
N ARG A 79 4.60 -2.47 4.63
CA ARG A 79 3.41 -2.86 3.85
C ARG A 79 3.05 -4.33 4.03
N PHE A 80 4.04 -5.21 4.04
CA PHE A 80 3.86 -6.64 4.28
C PHE A 80 3.20 -6.88 5.65
N LEU A 81 3.62 -6.17 6.70
CA LEU A 81 3.03 -6.25 8.03
C LEU A 81 1.68 -5.54 8.14
N TYR A 82 1.54 -4.37 7.51
CA TYR A 82 0.30 -3.59 7.56
C TYR A 82 -0.90 -4.36 7.05
N ASN A 83 -0.76 -5.08 5.92
CA ASN A 83 -1.89 -5.70 5.23
C ASN A 83 -2.62 -6.77 6.08
N PRO A 84 -1.95 -7.79 6.66
CA PRO A 84 -2.61 -8.73 7.57
C PRO A 84 -3.23 -8.04 8.78
N ILE A 85 -2.52 -7.08 9.39
CA ILE A 85 -3.00 -6.35 10.57
C ILE A 85 -4.25 -5.52 10.23
N TYR A 86 -4.31 -4.95 9.03
CA TYR A 86 -5.48 -4.22 8.53
C TYR A 86 -6.72 -5.12 8.39
N ILE A 87 -6.53 -6.34 7.86
CA ILE A 87 -7.63 -7.28 7.57
C ILE A 87 -8.16 -7.92 8.85
N TYR A 88 -7.27 -8.40 9.72
CA TYR A 88 -7.63 -9.21 10.89
C TYR A 88 -7.79 -8.39 12.17
N GLY A 89 -7.19 -7.22 12.24
CA GLY A 89 -7.16 -6.38 13.44
C GLY A 89 -8.42 -5.55 13.66
N THR A 90 -9.01 -5.67 14.86
CA THR A 90 -10.26 -4.94 15.21
C THR A 90 -10.16 -4.05 16.44
N SER A 91 -9.09 -4.11 17.22
CA SER A 91 -8.95 -3.33 18.46
C SER A 91 -8.30 -1.97 18.23
N ALA A 92 -8.51 -1.02 19.16
CA ALA A 92 -7.91 0.32 19.10
C ALA A 92 -6.37 0.28 19.08
N LYS A 93 -5.76 -0.62 19.86
CA LYS A 93 -4.29 -0.81 19.86
C LYS A 93 -3.80 -1.27 18.48
N ILE A 94 -4.55 -2.15 17.82
CA ILE A 94 -4.22 -2.61 16.48
C ILE A 94 -4.44 -1.52 15.43
N ALA A 95 -5.45 -0.66 15.61
CA ALA A 95 -5.64 0.52 14.76
C ALA A 95 -4.44 1.48 14.86
N LEU A 96 -3.90 1.72 16.05
CA LEU A 96 -2.68 2.51 16.24
C LEU A 96 -1.48 1.86 15.54
N LEU A 97 -1.29 0.55 15.71
CA LEU A 97 -0.21 -0.20 15.05
C LEU A 97 -0.27 -0.10 13.52
N ARG A 98 -1.47 -0.20 12.93
CA ARG A 98 -1.68 0.02 11.49
C ARG A 98 -1.25 1.42 11.06
N SER A 99 -1.62 2.44 11.82
CA SER A 99 -1.25 3.83 11.52
C SER A 99 0.27 4.04 11.58
N LEU A 100 0.94 3.43 12.58
CA LEU A 100 2.40 3.47 12.69
C LEU A 100 3.07 2.78 11.51
N LEU A 101 2.68 1.55 11.19
CA LEU A 101 3.22 0.81 10.04
C LEU A 101 3.01 1.58 8.73
N TRP A 102 1.83 2.16 8.55
CA TRP A 102 1.57 2.94 7.36
C TRP A 102 2.41 4.21 7.30
N GLY A 103 2.47 4.96 8.41
CA GLY A 103 3.20 6.22 8.51
C GLY A 103 4.70 6.04 8.32
N THR A 104 5.31 5.02 8.92
CA THR A 104 6.76 4.75 8.81
C THR A 104 7.19 4.57 7.35
N GLY A 105 6.48 3.76 6.57
CA GLY A 105 6.80 3.56 5.16
C GLY A 105 6.66 4.85 4.33
N GLN A 106 5.63 5.65 4.62
CA GLN A 106 5.42 6.93 3.94
C GLN A 106 6.50 7.96 4.30
N ILE A 107 6.82 8.12 5.59
CA ILE A 107 7.82 9.08 6.08
C ILE A 107 9.20 8.73 5.52
N ALA A 108 9.57 7.44 5.50
CA ALA A 108 10.83 7.00 4.90
C ALA A 108 10.91 7.33 3.40
N SER A 109 9.80 7.16 2.67
CA SER A 109 9.72 7.54 1.25
C SER A 109 9.85 9.04 1.07
N LEU A 110 9.15 9.86 1.87
CA LEU A 110 9.23 11.32 1.79
C LEU A 110 10.63 11.85 2.16
N TRP A 111 11.31 11.21 3.11
CA TRP A 111 12.70 11.50 3.42
C TRP A 111 13.62 11.23 2.21
N LEU A 112 13.41 10.13 1.50
CA LEU A 112 14.17 9.80 0.29
C LEU A 112 13.90 10.82 -0.83
N LEU A 113 12.65 11.25 -0.99
CA LEU A 113 12.28 12.30 -1.94
C LEU A 113 12.99 13.63 -1.62
N LYS A 114 13.02 14.04 -0.35
CA LYS A 114 13.79 15.22 0.08
C LYS A 114 15.26 15.10 -0.30
N ARG A 115 15.90 13.95 -0.04
CA ARG A 115 17.31 13.75 -0.41
C ARG A 115 17.55 13.83 -1.92
N SER A 116 16.59 13.34 -2.70
CA SER A 116 16.62 13.42 -4.16
C SER A 116 16.59 14.88 -4.61
N ALA A 117 15.70 15.69 -4.03
CA ALA A 117 15.61 17.13 -4.30
C ALA A 117 16.88 17.89 -3.86
N ASP A 118 17.45 17.56 -2.69
CA ASP A 118 18.69 18.18 -2.20
C ASP A 118 19.87 17.91 -3.15
N ARG A 119 19.96 16.70 -3.71
CA ARG A 119 20.98 16.32 -4.70
C ARG A 119 20.80 17.11 -6.00
N TRP A 120 19.60 17.07 -6.55
CA TRP A 120 19.25 17.82 -7.75
C TRP A 120 19.61 19.31 -7.64
N ALA A 121 19.24 19.95 -6.53
CA ALA A 121 19.53 21.37 -6.29
C ALA A 121 21.03 21.69 -6.18
N LYS A 122 21.86 20.73 -5.74
CA LYS A 122 23.32 20.89 -5.72
C LYS A 122 23.90 20.82 -7.12
N ASP A 123 23.45 19.86 -7.92
CA ASP A 123 23.97 19.67 -9.28
C ASP A 123 23.52 20.80 -10.21
N SER A 124 22.28 21.26 -10.11
CA SER A 124 21.78 22.40 -10.89
C SER A 124 22.52 23.72 -10.61
N ARG A 125 23.14 23.87 -9.43
CA ARG A 125 23.96 25.04 -9.07
C ARG A 125 25.39 24.95 -9.59
N ARG A 126 25.88 23.77 -9.94
CA ARG A 126 27.23 23.58 -10.51
C ARG A 126 27.28 23.85 -12.01
N LEU A 127 26.11 23.86 -12.66
CA LEU A 127 25.96 24.11 -14.10
C LEU A 127 25.72 25.59 -14.44
N LYS A 128 25.64 26.46 -13.42
CA LYS A 128 25.54 27.92 -13.56
C LYS A 128 26.86 28.54 -13.17
#